data_AF-A0A2G5P500-F1
#
_entry.id   AF-A0A2G5P500-F1
#
_cell.length_a   1.000
_cell.length_b   1.000
_cell.length_c   1.000
_cell.angle_alpha   90.00
_cell.angle_beta   90.00
_cell.angle_gamma   90.00
#
_symmetry.space_group_name_H-M   'P 1'
#
loop_
_entity.id
_entity.type
_entity.pdbx_description
1 polymer ?
#
loop_
_entity_poly.entity_id
_entity_poly.type
_entity_poly.pdbx_seq_one_letter_code
_entity_poly.pdbx_strand_id
1 'polypeptide(L)' 'MPLTSVDLDPGLIERARELTGEKSNRAVLDLALRRLIASKQKTAMVDGIAGLTGLESGLGAPVVAPDEPVDA' A
#
# COMPACT_ATOMS: atom_id res chain seq x y z
N MET A 1 -9.22 -0.76 22.20
CA MET A 1 -9.27 0.05 20.96
C MET A 1 -10.37 1.09 21.14
N PRO A 2 -10.16 2.34 20.71
CA PRO A 2 -11.23 3.33 20.68
C PRO A 2 -12.36 2.86 19.75
N LEU A 3 -13.60 3.03 20.19
CA LEU A 3 -14.80 2.73 19.42
C LEU A 3 -15.36 4.05 18.88
N THR A 4 -15.43 4.16 17.56
CA THR A 4 -16.02 5.31 16.88
C THR A 4 -17.29 4.86 16.18
N SER A 5 -18.39 5.57 16.41
CA SER A 5 -19.63 5.35 15.66
C SER A 5 -19.57 6.12 14.35
N VAL A 6 -19.89 5.45 13.24
CA VAL A 6 -19.85 6.02 11.89
C VAL A 6 -21.12 5.59 11.19
N ASP A 7 -21.81 6.54 10.57
CA ASP A 7 -22.99 6.25 9.76
C ASP A 7 -22.55 5.75 8.38
N LEU A 8 -23.17 4.66 7.93
CA LEU A 8 -22.83 3.97 6.69
C LEU A 8 -24.11 3.52 6.00
N ASP A 9 -24.15 3.70 4.69
CA ASP A 9 -25.20 3.10 3.87
C ASP A 9 -25.17 1.57 4.03
N PRO A 10 -26.26 0.95 4.52
CA PRO A 10 -26.35 -0.49 4.72
C PRO A 10 -26.11 -1.30 3.43
N GLY A 11 -26.57 -0.80 2.29
CA GLY A 11 -26.41 -1.48 1.00
C GLY A 11 -24.97 -1.44 0.50
N LEU A 12 -24.25 -0.34 0.74
CA LEU A 12 -22.83 -0.24 0.39
C LEU A 12 -21.98 -1.21 1.22
N ILE A 13 -22.23 -1.29 2.53
CA ILE A 13 -21.44 -2.18 3.39
C ILE A 13 -21.74 -3.66 3.11
N GLU A 14 -22.97 -3.99 2.72
CA GLU A 14 -23.34 -5.35 2.30
C GLU A 14 -22.62 -5.76 1.03
N ARG A 15 -22.70 -4.94 -0.02
CA ARG A 15 -21.95 -5.17 -1.25
C ARG A 15 -20.44 -5.27 -1.01
N ALA A 16 -19.90 -4.44 -0.11
CA ALA A 16 -18.50 -4.49 0.23
C ALA A 16 -18.12 -5.78 0.96
N ARG A 17 -18.97 -6.31 1.85
CA ARG A 17 -18.78 -7.63 2.48
C ARG A 17 -18.76 -8.76 1.44
N GLU A 18 -19.70 -8.76 0.51
CA GLU A 18 -19.76 -9.75 -0.58
C GLU A 18 -18.50 -9.75 -1.44
N LEU A 19 -18.03 -8.55 -1.84
CA LEU A 19 -16.84 -8.40 -2.69
C LEU A 19 -15.53 -8.74 -1.98
N THR A 20 -15.48 -8.59 -0.65
CA THR A 20 -14.25 -8.80 0.14
C THR A 20 -14.22 -10.14 0.86
N GLY A 21 -15.37 -10.79 1.06
CA GLY A 21 -15.51 -12.00 1.88
C GLY A 21 -15.38 -11.74 3.39
N GLU A 22 -15.37 -10.48 3.82
CA GLU A 22 -15.10 -10.11 5.20
C GLU A 22 -16.32 -10.30 6.11
N LYS A 23 -16.05 -10.80 7.33
CA LYS A 23 -17.09 -11.18 8.29
C LYS A 23 -17.59 -10.04 9.17
N SER A 24 -16.97 -8.86 9.08
CA SER A 24 -17.35 -7.70 9.90
C SER A 24 -17.19 -6.38 9.15
N ASN A 25 -18.07 -5.42 9.42
CA ASN A 25 -18.00 -4.06 8.84
C ASN A 25 -16.67 -3.39 9.16
N ARG A 26 -16.14 -3.63 10.36
CA ARG A 26 -14.83 -3.13 10.77
C ARG A 26 -13.70 -3.68 9.91
N ALA A 27 -13.72 -4.97 9.59
CA ALA A 27 -12.70 -5.59 8.75
C ALA A 27 -12.77 -5.07 7.31
N VAL A 28 -13.98 -4.90 6.77
CA VAL A 28 -14.20 -4.26 5.46
C VAL A 28 -13.61 -2.84 5.45
N LEU A 29 -13.89 -2.04 6.47
CA LEU A 29 -13.39 -0.67 6.60
C LEU A 29 -11.86 -0.62 6.71
N ASP A 30 -11.25 -1.47 7.54
CA ASP A 30 -9.80 -1.54 7.69
C ASP A 30 -9.12 -1.91 6.36
N LEU A 31 -9.67 -2.91 5.66
CA LEU A 31 -9.18 -3.33 4.34
C LEU A 31 -9.31 -2.21 3.31
N ALA A 32 -10.45 -1.51 3.29
CA ALA A 32 -10.67 -0.38 2.39
C ALA A 32 -9.67 0.75 2.64
N LEU A 33 -9.43 1.11 3.91
CA LEU A 33 -8.46 2.14 4.29
C LEU A 33 -7.04 1.76 3.88
N ARG A 34 -6.61 0.53 4.14
CA ARG A 34 -5.29 0.04 3.71
C ARG A 34 -5.12 0.11 2.19
N ARG A 35 -6.13 -0.32 1.43
CA ARG A 35 -6.11 -0.27 -0.03
C ARG A 35 -6.11 1.16 -0.56
N LEU A 36 -6.84 2.09 0.06
CA LEU A 36 -6.84 3.50 -0.31
C LEU A 36 -5.45 4.13 -0.09
N ILE A 37 -4.85 3.91 1.08
CA ILE A 37 -3.49 4.40 1.39
C ILE A 37 -2.50 3.86 0.36
N ALA A 38 -2.51 2.55 0.12
CA ALA A 38 -1.63 1.91 -0.86
C ALA A 38 -1.86 2.46 -2.28
N SER A 39 -3.12 2.65 -2.69
CA SER A 39 -3.46 3.23 -4.00
C SER A 39 -2.92 4.65 -4.17
N LYS A 40 -2.98 5.48 -3.12
CA LYS A 40 -2.45 6.85 -3.14
C LYS A 40 -0.92 6.86 -3.11
N GLN A 41 -0.30 6.03 -2.28
CA GLN A 41 1.17 5.90 -2.22
C GLN A 41 1.76 5.35 -3.51
N LYS A 42 1.05 4.46 -4.22
CA LYS A 42 1.50 3.95 -5.53
C LYS A 42 1.66 5.06 -6.57
N THR A 43 0.81 6.08 -6.53
CA THR A 43 0.95 7.22 -7.46
C THR A 43 2.24 7.99 -7.18
N ALA A 44 2.51 8.30 -5.90
CA ALA A 44 3.76 8.94 -5.50
C ALA A 44 5.01 8.10 -5.84
N MET A 45 4.91 6.77 -5.74
CA MET A 45 5.99 5.87 -6.17
C MET A 45 6.22 5.92 -7.68
N VAL A 46 5.15 5.91 -8.48
CA VAL A 46 5.22 6.01 -9.94
C VAL A 46 5.80 7.36 -10.36
N ASP A 47 5.36 8.45 -9.74
CA ASP A 47 5.90 9.80 -10.00
C ASP A 47 7.39 9.87 -9.63
N GLY A 48 7.79 9.25 -8.52
CA GLY A 48 9.19 9.14 -8.11
C GLY A 48 10.05 8.40 -9.13
N ILE A 49 9.57 7.28 -9.67
CA ILE A 49 10.26 6.52 -10.73
C ILE A 49 10.32 7.32 -12.03
N ALA A 50 9.24 8.01 -12.42
CA ALA A 50 9.21 8.83 -13.62
C ALA A 50 10.18 10.02 -13.55
N GLY A 51 10.48 10.51 -12.34
CA GLY A 51 11.48 11.53 -12.08
C GLY A 51 12.93 11.03 -12.02
N LEU A 52 13.18 9.72 -12.07
CA LEU A 52 14.54 9.18 -12.09
C LEU A 52 15.22 9.44 -13.44
N THR A 53 16.39 10.06 -13.41
CA THR A 53 17.26 10.30 -14.56
C THR A 53 18.49 9.41 -14.49
N GLY A 54 19.07 9.01 -15.64
CA GLY A 54 20.29 8.18 -15.68
C GLY A 54 20.03 6.68 -15.46
N LEU A 55 18.79 6.24 -15.64
CA LEU A 55 18.40 4.83 -15.53
C LEU A 55 19.13 3.96 -16.56
N GLU A 56 19.26 4.42 -17.81
CA GLU A 56 19.98 3.68 -18.85
C GLU A 56 21.44 3.40 -18.49
N SER A 57 22.10 4.29 -17.74
CA SER A 57 23.49 4.12 -17.31
C SER A 57 23.64 3.12 -16.15
N GLY A 58 22.58 2.90 -15.37
CA GLY A 58 22.57 1.94 -14.27
C GLY A 58 22.16 0.52 -14.66
N LEU A 59 21.53 0.34 -15.84
CA LEU A 59 21.12 -0.97 -16.34
C LEU A 59 22.34 -1.80 -16.74
N GLY A 60 22.70 -2.79 -15.91
CA GLY A 60 23.88 -3.64 -16.10
C GLY A 60 25.14 -3.16 -15.39
N ALA A 61 25.04 -2.11 -14.57
CA ALA A 61 26.12 -1.73 -13.67
C ALA A 61 26.41 -2.88 -12.67
N PRO A 62 27.69 -3.14 -12.34
CA PRO A 62 28.03 -4.18 -11.37
C PRO A 62 27.38 -3.87 -10.02
N VAL A 63 26.61 -4.83 -9.50
CA VAL A 63 25.92 -4.72 -8.21
C VAL A 63 26.92 -5.00 -7.10
N VAL A 64 27.14 -4.01 -6.22
CA VAL A 64 27.92 -4.18 -5.00
C VAL A 64 26.95 -4.57 -3.88
N ALA A 65 27.20 -5.70 -3.22
CA ALA A 65 26.45 -6.06 -2.03
C ALA A 65 26.74 -5.02 -0.93
N PRO A 66 25.74 -4.54 -0.17
CA PRO A 66 26.02 -3.70 0.99
C PRO A 66 26.94 -4.50 1.92
N ASP A 67 28.11 -3.95 2.23
CA ASP A 67 29.14 -4.64 3.00
C ASP A 67 28.54 -5.27 4.27
N GLU A 68 28.71 -6.58 4.40
CA GLU A 68 28.55 -7.31 5.66
C GLU A 68 29.40 -6.57 6.72
N PRO A 69 28.89 -6.35 7.94
CA PRO A 69 29.60 -5.54 8.93
C PRO A 69 30.96 -6.18 9.20
N VAL A 70 32.02 -5.43 8.90
CA VAL A 70 33.39 -5.81 9.24
C VAL A 70 33.53 -5.63 10.75
N ASP A 71 33.17 -6.65 11.51
CA ASP A 71 33.51 -6.76 12.92
C ASP A 71 34.95 -7.27 13.08
N ALA A 72 35.73 -6.47 13.83
CA ALA A 72 37.03 -6.71 14.48
C ALA A 72 38.33 -6.63 13.65
#